data_AF-A0A522KPC6-F1
#
_entry.id   AF-A0A522KPC6-F1
#
_cell.length_a   1.000
_cell.length_b   1.000
_cell.length_c   1.000
_cell.angle_alpha   90.00
_cell.angle_beta   90.00
_cell.angle_gamma   90.00
#
_symmetry.space_group_name_H-M   'P 1'
#
loop_
_entity.id
_entity.type
_entity.pdbx_description
1 polymer ?
#
loop_
_entity_poly.entity_id
_entity_poly.type
_entity_poly.pdbx_seq_one_letter_code
_entity_poly.pdbx_strand_id
1 'polypeptide(L)'
;MLASYTVPADIAAAVVTNYSGPAFNVGNSGMQSACSGTVSSTVVDAPDVVVFSTNGASLKAQEVAAALFEQAVPQIRTALGLSASGVAFDGTNKVQLCVDTALGQSVGESGSSVTGQTAQGLPGVVMQVMSADSANFDARYEGATSYTDGTVGLRYFDLFRHEGTHAALYSLAEPFGGMESWFQEGMATTVAQLPMGSKTSILAAVQASDLITANGTGGDMGTTYPAFEATISYLTSTAPGGLGFGLTNIKNFVAAYKASATAACVQSIPNGMIPTANQTNGMPTGEYNLCAPSVPGMIDSRLETAFDQAFNTTFKDSNGTALMLHTADSPNALEPTLYQRLAGFLL
;
A
#
# COMPACT_ATOMS: atom_id res chain seq x y z
N MET A 1 -12.68 22.75 8.13
CA MET A 1 -12.33 21.64 9.03
C MET A 1 -10.97 21.80 9.72
N LEU A 2 -9.89 22.14 8.99
CA LEU A 2 -8.55 22.17 9.57
C LEU A 2 -8.42 23.13 10.78
N ALA A 3 -8.99 24.33 10.66
CA ALA A 3 -8.99 25.33 11.72
C ALA A 3 -9.74 24.89 12.99
N SER A 4 -10.74 24.01 12.87
CA SER A 4 -11.54 23.51 14.00
C SER A 4 -10.99 22.21 14.59
N TYR A 5 -9.96 21.60 14.00
CA TYR A 5 -9.40 20.35 14.48
C TYR A 5 -8.47 20.58 15.68
N THR A 6 -8.81 19.96 16.81
CA THR A 6 -7.96 19.92 18.00
C THR A 6 -6.91 18.84 17.81
N VAL A 7 -5.65 19.24 17.67
CA VAL A 7 -4.53 18.30 17.53
C VAL A 7 -4.29 17.64 18.89
N PRO A 8 -4.15 16.29 18.94
CA PRO A 8 -3.76 15.59 20.15
C PRO A 8 -2.44 16.14 20.73
N ALA A 9 -2.35 16.22 22.06
CA ALA A 9 -1.23 16.90 22.73
C ALA A 9 0.12 16.22 22.49
N ASP A 10 0.12 14.89 22.37
CA ASP A 10 1.27 14.07 22.01
C ASP A 10 1.76 14.35 20.57
N ILE A 11 0.83 14.53 19.63
CA ILE A 11 1.16 14.92 18.24
C ILE A 11 1.74 16.34 18.19
N ALA A 12 1.13 17.30 18.89
CA ALA A 12 1.66 18.66 18.97
C ALA A 12 3.06 18.71 19.61
N ALA A 13 3.33 17.83 20.58
CA ALA A 13 4.64 17.70 21.21
C ALA A 13 5.68 17.00 20.31
N ALA A 14 5.25 16.26 19.28
CA ALA A 14 6.11 15.60 18.31
C ALA A 14 6.61 16.53 17.19
N VAL A 15 6.26 17.82 17.21
CA VAL A 15 6.77 18.80 16.25
C VAL A 15 8.26 19.04 16.51
N VAL A 16 9.09 18.76 15.50
CA VAL A 16 10.55 18.96 15.55
C VAL A 16 10.92 20.11 14.62
N THR A 17 11.61 21.11 15.16
CA THR A 17 12.25 22.17 14.37
C THR A 17 13.75 21.88 14.23
N ASN A 18 14.33 22.29 13.11
CA ASN A 18 15.68 21.94 12.67
C ASN A 18 15.89 20.41 12.61
N TYR A 19 14.95 19.71 11.98
CA TYR A 19 15.03 18.26 11.82
C TYR A 19 16.35 17.85 11.15
N SER A 20 17.05 16.90 11.77
CA SER A 20 18.36 16.40 11.36
C SER A 20 18.35 14.93 10.95
N GLY A 21 17.17 14.31 10.90
CA GLY A 21 17.00 12.95 10.40
C GLY A 21 17.07 12.87 8.87
N PRO A 22 16.82 11.68 8.30
CA PRO A 22 16.90 11.47 6.86
C PRO A 22 15.87 12.32 6.10
N ALA A 23 16.24 12.76 4.90
CA ALA A 23 15.31 13.41 3.97
C ALA A 23 14.16 12.46 3.59
N PHE A 24 13.04 13.02 3.16
CA PHE A 24 12.02 12.24 2.45
C PHE A 24 12.59 11.78 1.11
N ASN A 25 12.70 10.47 0.89
CA ASN A 25 13.38 9.93 -0.29
C ASN A 25 12.65 8.75 -0.91
N VAL A 26 12.15 8.98 -2.14
CA VAL A 26 11.38 7.99 -2.90
C VAL A 26 12.22 6.89 -3.54
N GLY A 27 13.55 6.97 -3.47
CA GLY A 27 14.45 5.99 -4.08
C GLY A 27 14.15 5.76 -5.56
N ASN A 28 14.10 4.48 -5.97
CA ASN A 28 13.71 4.05 -7.32
C ASN A 28 12.26 3.54 -7.39
N SER A 29 11.37 4.03 -6.54
CA SER A 29 10.02 3.47 -6.35
C SER A 29 9.02 3.76 -7.46
N GLY A 30 9.34 4.66 -8.39
CA GLY A 30 8.39 5.14 -9.40
C GLY A 30 7.41 6.19 -8.87
N MET A 31 7.27 6.33 -7.54
CA MET A 31 6.48 7.39 -6.91
C MET A 31 7.03 8.77 -7.29
N GLN A 32 6.15 9.63 -7.78
CA GLN A 32 6.48 11.02 -8.12
C GLN A 32 6.02 11.93 -7.00
N SER A 33 6.95 12.31 -6.12
CA SER A 33 6.63 13.16 -4.97
C SER A 33 7.39 14.48 -4.97
N ALA A 34 6.68 15.58 -4.74
CA ALA A 34 7.26 16.89 -4.53
C ALA A 34 7.96 17.05 -3.17
N CYS A 35 7.91 16.05 -2.29
CA CYS A 35 8.77 15.97 -1.11
C CYS A 35 10.10 15.25 -1.37
N SER A 36 10.32 14.67 -2.56
CA SER A 36 11.53 13.91 -2.83
C SER A 36 12.79 14.77 -2.68
N GLY A 37 13.71 14.34 -1.81
CA GLY A 37 14.93 15.07 -1.47
C GLY A 37 14.74 16.18 -0.43
N THR A 38 13.52 16.37 0.09
CA THR A 38 13.24 17.41 1.08
C THR A 38 13.79 17.03 2.45
N VAL A 39 14.69 17.86 2.97
CA VAL A 39 15.03 17.94 4.40
C VAL A 39 14.22 19.10 4.96
N SER A 40 13.02 18.83 5.46
CA SER A 40 12.15 19.90 5.97
C SER A 40 12.75 20.45 7.27
N SER A 41 12.78 21.78 7.42
CA SER A 41 13.24 22.39 8.67
C SER A 41 12.28 22.12 9.83
N THR A 42 11.01 21.85 9.54
CA THR A 42 10.00 21.46 10.53
C THR A 42 9.26 20.21 10.05
N VAL A 43 9.20 19.19 10.89
CA VAL A 43 8.44 17.96 10.65
C VAL A 43 7.60 17.62 11.89
N VAL A 44 6.64 16.70 11.73
CA VAL A 44 6.01 16.01 12.86
C VAL A 44 6.61 14.61 12.96
N ASP A 45 7.43 14.37 13.99
CA ASP A 45 8.18 13.12 14.21
C ASP A 45 7.47 12.25 15.27
N ALA A 46 6.29 11.76 14.90
CA ALA A 46 5.41 10.95 15.75
C ALA A 46 5.92 9.50 15.90
N PRO A 47 5.39 8.67 16.81
CA PRO A 47 5.90 7.32 17.07
C PRO A 47 6.07 6.42 15.85
N ASP A 48 5.09 6.40 14.94
CA ASP A 48 5.04 5.50 13.78
C ASP A 48 5.33 6.22 12.44
N VAL A 49 5.37 7.57 12.43
CA VAL A 49 5.50 8.36 11.20
C VAL A 49 6.33 9.62 11.37
N VAL A 50 7.09 9.97 10.32
CA VAL A 50 7.69 11.31 10.16
C VAL A 50 6.98 12.03 9.04
N VAL A 51 6.31 13.14 9.35
CA VAL A 51 5.53 13.91 8.37
C VAL A 51 6.32 15.10 7.85
N PHE A 52 6.57 15.11 6.55
CA PHE A 52 7.12 16.19 5.76
C PHE A 52 6.00 16.93 5.03
N SER A 53 6.26 18.17 4.63
CA SER A 53 5.33 18.94 3.80
C SER A 53 5.99 19.53 2.58
N THR A 54 5.20 19.80 1.56
CA THR A 54 5.61 20.52 0.35
C THR A 54 4.48 21.41 -0.15
N ASN A 55 4.76 22.23 -1.17
CA ASN A 55 3.79 23.12 -1.83
C ASN A 55 2.99 24.04 -0.89
N GLY A 56 3.55 24.36 0.29
CA GLY A 56 2.92 25.27 1.26
C GLY A 56 1.92 24.62 2.20
N ALA A 57 1.87 23.29 2.31
CA ALA A 57 1.10 22.61 3.35
C ALA A 57 1.51 23.09 4.76
N SER A 58 0.52 23.48 5.56
CA SER A 58 0.73 24.04 6.89
C SER A 58 1.22 23.00 7.90
N LEU A 59 1.84 23.48 8.99
CA LEU A 59 2.18 22.61 10.13
C LEU A 59 0.93 21.90 10.69
N LYS A 60 -0.19 22.60 10.75
CA LYS A 60 -1.45 22.02 11.23
C LYS A 60 -1.90 20.83 10.37
N ALA A 61 -1.70 20.90 9.05
CA ALA A 61 -1.99 19.79 8.15
C ALA A 61 -1.05 18.60 8.37
N GLN A 62 0.24 18.85 8.65
CA GLN A 62 1.19 17.79 9.05
C GLN A 62 0.76 17.11 10.35
N GLU A 63 0.36 17.89 11.37
CA GLU A 63 -0.13 17.36 12.64
C GLU A 63 -1.41 16.53 12.46
N VAL A 64 -2.35 16.98 11.63
CA VAL A 64 -3.54 16.19 11.30
C VAL A 64 -3.16 14.87 10.61
N ALA A 65 -2.25 14.91 9.64
CA ALA A 65 -1.83 13.70 8.94
C ALA A 65 -1.12 12.71 9.87
N ALA A 66 -0.25 13.19 10.77
CA ALA A 66 0.36 12.36 11.81
C ALA A 66 -0.72 11.72 12.71
N ALA A 67 -1.65 12.53 13.22
CA ALA A 67 -2.72 12.05 14.09
C ALA A 67 -3.62 10.99 13.43
N LEU A 68 -3.95 11.15 12.15
CA LEU A 68 -4.76 10.18 11.41
C LEU A 68 -3.97 8.90 11.10
N PHE A 69 -2.69 9.01 10.79
CA PHE A 69 -1.84 7.83 10.56
C PHE A 69 -1.68 7.00 11.85
N GLU A 70 -1.38 7.64 12.98
CA GLU A 70 -1.27 6.99 14.29
C GLU A 70 -2.59 6.30 14.71
N GLN A 71 -3.74 6.84 14.30
CA GLN A 71 -5.05 6.18 14.47
C GLN A 71 -5.26 4.99 13.53
N ALA A 72 -4.69 5.03 12.31
CA ALA A 72 -4.82 3.98 11.32
C ALA A 72 -3.95 2.75 11.64
N VAL A 73 -2.72 2.95 12.14
CA VAL A 73 -1.76 1.88 12.46
C VAL A 73 -2.36 0.74 13.31
N PRO A 74 -3.00 0.97 14.46
CA PRO A 74 -3.56 -0.12 15.26
C PRO A 74 -4.70 -0.87 14.55
N GLN A 75 -5.47 -0.20 13.68
CA GLN A 75 -6.53 -0.84 12.89
C GLN A 75 -5.93 -1.75 11.81
N ILE A 76 -4.91 -1.27 11.09
CA ILE A 76 -4.18 -2.04 10.07
C ILE A 76 -3.47 -3.23 10.71
N ARG A 77 -2.78 -3.03 11.84
CA ARG A 77 -2.14 -4.11 12.60
C ARG A 77 -3.15 -5.18 12.99
N THR A 78 -4.31 -4.79 13.49
CA THR A 78 -5.38 -5.74 13.85
C THR A 78 -5.89 -6.50 12.63
N ALA A 79 -6.17 -5.81 11.52
CA ALA A 79 -6.68 -6.41 10.29
C ALA A 79 -5.71 -7.45 9.69
N LEU A 80 -4.41 -7.14 9.69
CA LEU A 80 -3.36 -8.01 9.16
C LEU A 80 -2.77 -8.97 10.19
N GLY A 81 -3.28 -8.97 11.42
CA GLY A 81 -2.78 -9.82 12.51
C GLY A 81 -1.34 -9.53 12.94
N LEU A 82 -0.86 -8.30 12.79
CA LEU A 82 0.49 -7.88 13.17
C LEU A 82 0.62 -7.68 14.70
N SER A 83 1.85 -7.50 15.18
CA SER A 83 2.10 -7.13 16.58
C SER A 83 1.38 -5.84 16.92
N ALA A 84 0.74 -5.78 18.10
CA ALA A 84 0.08 -4.56 18.58
C ALA A 84 1.07 -3.45 18.99
N SER A 85 2.35 -3.79 19.13
CA SER A 85 3.42 -2.87 19.57
C SER A 85 4.61 -2.89 18.62
N GLY A 86 5.45 -1.84 18.70
CA GLY A 86 6.58 -1.59 17.80
C GLY A 86 6.40 -0.27 17.05
N VAL A 87 7.38 0.09 16.23
CA VAL A 87 7.30 1.23 15.30
C VAL A 87 6.62 0.79 14.00
N ALA A 88 5.64 1.57 13.55
CA ALA A 88 4.84 1.40 12.33
C ALA A 88 4.35 -0.03 12.07
N PHE A 89 4.97 -0.78 11.16
CA PHE A 89 4.50 -2.12 10.78
C PHE A 89 5.56 -3.22 10.87
N ASP A 90 6.85 -2.88 10.69
CA ASP A 90 7.97 -3.81 10.84
C ASP A 90 8.56 -3.82 12.27
N GLY A 91 8.06 -2.95 13.15
CA GLY A 91 8.51 -2.81 14.53
C GLY A 91 9.75 -1.93 14.70
N THR A 92 10.35 -1.43 13.63
CA THR A 92 11.66 -0.76 13.63
C THR A 92 11.66 0.59 12.94
N ASN A 93 11.11 0.71 11.74
CA ASN A 93 11.21 1.90 10.90
C ASN A 93 9.90 2.69 10.89
N LYS A 94 10.00 4.01 11.05
CA LYS A 94 8.86 4.91 10.84
C LYS A 94 8.55 5.01 9.36
N VAL A 95 7.28 5.17 9.02
CA VAL A 95 6.88 5.56 7.66
C VAL A 95 7.23 7.03 7.47
N GLN A 96 7.81 7.40 6.32
CA GLN A 96 7.93 8.81 5.96
C GLN A 96 6.68 9.21 5.18
N LEU A 97 6.00 10.27 5.61
CA LEU A 97 4.78 10.76 4.98
C LEU A 97 4.97 12.17 4.45
N CYS A 98 4.68 12.39 3.17
CA CYS A 98 4.60 13.72 2.57
C CYS A 98 3.14 14.19 2.50
N VAL A 99 2.83 15.35 3.08
CA VAL A 99 1.58 16.06 2.80
C VAL A 99 1.79 17.11 1.71
N ASP A 100 0.96 17.08 0.69
CA ASP A 100 1.12 17.91 -0.50
C ASP A 100 -0.20 18.62 -0.87
N THR A 101 -0.19 19.95 -0.91
CA THR A 101 -1.36 20.76 -1.30
C THR A 101 -1.67 20.70 -2.79
N ALA A 102 -0.70 20.36 -3.64
CA ALA A 102 -0.86 20.25 -5.08
C ALA A 102 -1.31 18.86 -5.52
N LEU A 103 -1.18 17.85 -4.65
CA LEU A 103 -1.71 16.52 -4.91
C LEU A 103 -3.24 16.56 -4.92
N GLY A 104 -3.87 15.90 -5.90
CA GLY A 104 -5.32 16.00 -6.12
C GLY A 104 -5.77 15.81 -7.57
N GLN A 105 -4.84 15.74 -8.51
CA GLN A 105 -5.06 15.18 -9.85
C GLN A 105 -3.84 14.34 -10.24
N SER A 106 -3.93 13.03 -10.08
CA SER A 106 -2.96 12.13 -10.69
C SER A 106 -3.09 12.24 -12.21
N VAL A 107 -1.97 12.33 -12.92
CA VAL A 107 -1.98 12.35 -14.40
C VAL A 107 -2.62 11.03 -14.89
N GLY A 108 -3.82 11.11 -15.46
CA GLY A 108 -4.53 9.96 -16.01
C GLY A 108 -5.65 9.37 -15.15
N GLU A 109 -5.84 9.83 -13.91
CA GLU A 109 -7.00 9.45 -13.09
C GLU A 109 -8.20 10.34 -13.45
N SER A 110 -9.23 9.74 -14.06
CA SER A 110 -10.53 10.38 -14.23
C SER A 110 -11.48 9.90 -13.14
N GLY A 111 -11.91 10.79 -12.24
CA GLY A 111 -12.88 10.45 -11.19
C GLY A 111 -12.51 11.02 -9.82
N SER A 112 -13.19 10.53 -8.79
CA SER A 112 -13.05 10.93 -7.39
C SER A 112 -12.26 9.90 -6.58
N SER A 113 -11.05 9.51 -6.99
CA SER A 113 -10.32 8.37 -6.42
C SER A 113 -8.89 8.33 -7.00
N VAL A 114 -7.73 8.30 -6.32
CA VAL A 114 -7.25 8.36 -4.90
C VAL A 114 -6.20 9.48 -4.83
N THR A 115 -6.06 10.15 -3.69
CA THR A 115 -5.16 11.32 -3.55
C THR A 115 -3.94 11.03 -2.69
N GLY A 116 -3.46 9.79 -2.74
CA GLY A 116 -2.26 9.33 -2.06
C GLY A 116 -1.47 8.32 -2.91
N GLN A 117 -0.23 8.09 -2.53
CA GLN A 117 0.67 7.11 -3.15
C GLN A 117 1.56 6.53 -2.05
N THR A 118 1.87 5.24 -2.14
CA THR A 118 2.79 4.59 -1.21
C THR A 118 3.74 3.69 -1.96
N ALA A 119 5.01 3.71 -1.56
CA ALA A 119 6.03 2.88 -2.19
C ALA A 119 7.22 2.60 -1.27
N GLN A 120 8.12 1.70 -1.68
CA GLN A 120 9.40 1.51 -0.98
C GLN A 120 10.35 2.65 -1.26
N GLY A 121 10.85 3.33 -0.22
CA GLY A 121 11.84 4.39 -0.36
C GLY A 121 13.15 4.08 0.37
N LEU A 122 13.91 5.14 0.67
CA LEU A 122 15.13 5.07 1.47
C LEU A 122 14.98 5.97 2.70
N PRO A 123 15.19 5.47 3.94
CA PRO A 123 15.68 4.13 4.30
C PRO A 123 14.59 3.05 4.37
N GLY A 124 13.31 3.40 4.17
CA GLY A 124 12.21 2.43 4.22
C GLY A 124 10.98 2.95 3.48
N VAL A 125 9.79 2.53 3.90
CA VAL A 125 8.53 2.88 3.26
C VAL A 125 8.23 4.39 3.30
N VAL A 126 7.80 4.90 2.15
CA VAL A 126 7.40 6.29 1.95
C VAL A 126 5.96 6.37 1.46
N MET A 127 5.26 7.40 1.91
CA MET A 127 3.86 7.65 1.61
C MET A 127 3.68 9.13 1.25
N GLN A 128 2.76 9.45 0.36
CA GLN A 128 2.35 10.81 0.04
C GLN A 128 0.83 10.88 0.07
N VAL A 129 0.27 11.95 0.63
CA VAL A 129 -1.18 12.19 0.65
C VAL A 129 -1.48 13.66 0.37
N MET A 130 -2.66 13.91 -0.21
CA MET A 130 -3.17 15.27 -0.39
C MET A 130 -3.34 15.94 0.96
N SER A 131 -2.79 17.13 1.11
CA SER A 131 -2.87 17.89 2.34
C SER A 131 -4.32 18.29 2.68
N ALA A 132 -4.63 18.34 3.98
CA ALA A 132 -5.95 18.74 4.48
C ALA A 132 -6.28 20.24 4.27
N ASP A 133 -5.29 21.04 3.88
CA ASP A 133 -5.42 22.44 3.43
C ASP A 133 -5.21 22.60 1.92
N SER A 134 -5.21 21.50 1.16
CA SER A 134 -5.23 21.56 -0.30
C SER A 134 -6.50 22.28 -0.79
N ALA A 135 -6.37 23.11 -1.82
CA ALA A 135 -7.52 23.67 -2.52
C ALA A 135 -8.40 22.58 -3.17
N ASN A 136 -7.85 21.38 -3.41
CA ASN A 136 -8.60 20.24 -3.94
C ASN A 136 -9.37 19.46 -2.86
N PHE A 137 -9.14 19.75 -1.57
CA PHE A 137 -9.74 18.98 -0.47
C PHE A 137 -11.27 19.00 -0.52
N ASP A 138 -11.87 20.19 -0.65
CA ASP A 138 -13.34 20.33 -0.68
C ASP A 138 -13.96 19.69 -1.93
N ALA A 139 -13.26 19.68 -3.06
CA ALA A 139 -13.73 19.01 -4.27
C ALA A 139 -13.74 17.48 -4.09
N ARG A 140 -12.82 16.95 -3.27
CA ARG A 140 -12.68 15.51 -3.04
C ARG A 140 -13.54 14.99 -1.89
N TYR A 141 -13.72 15.81 -0.86
CA TYR A 141 -14.42 15.53 0.39
C TYR A 141 -15.54 16.55 0.62
N GLU A 142 -16.40 16.72 -0.40
CA GLU A 142 -17.46 17.72 -0.40
C GLU A 142 -18.36 17.59 0.84
N GLY A 143 -18.55 18.69 1.55
CA GLY A 143 -19.42 18.75 2.74
C GLY A 143 -18.86 18.03 3.97
N ALA A 144 -17.59 17.61 3.96
CA ALA A 144 -16.98 16.99 5.14
C ALA A 144 -17.01 17.94 6.35
N THR A 145 -17.39 17.40 7.50
CA THR A 145 -17.41 18.12 8.79
C THR A 145 -16.49 17.49 9.83
N SER A 146 -16.01 16.27 9.59
CA SER A 146 -15.05 15.51 10.41
C SER A 146 -14.04 14.80 9.51
N TYR A 147 -12.80 14.64 9.98
CA TYR A 147 -11.78 13.88 9.25
C TYR A 147 -11.97 12.37 9.42
N THR A 148 -12.63 11.95 10.50
CA THR A 148 -12.75 10.54 10.93
C THR A 148 -14.17 10.00 10.90
N ASP A 149 -15.17 10.88 10.90
CA ASP A 149 -16.59 10.52 10.96
C ASP A 149 -17.28 10.80 9.62
N GLY A 150 -18.38 10.08 9.38
CA GLY A 150 -19.16 10.16 8.14
C GLY A 150 -19.27 8.80 7.46
N THR A 151 -19.68 8.84 6.20
CA THR A 151 -19.84 7.64 5.36
C THR A 151 -18.46 7.07 5.01
N VAL A 152 -18.23 5.79 5.32
CA VAL A 152 -17.00 5.09 4.94
C VAL A 152 -16.79 5.17 3.43
N GLY A 153 -15.55 5.38 3.01
CA GLY A 153 -15.14 5.64 1.63
C GLY A 153 -15.14 7.11 1.24
N LEU A 154 -15.75 7.97 2.07
CA LEU A 154 -15.78 9.43 1.87
C LEU A 154 -15.07 10.19 2.98
N ARG A 155 -14.43 9.51 3.93
CA ARG A 155 -13.72 10.16 5.03
C ARG A 155 -12.26 10.32 4.66
N TYR A 156 -11.65 11.43 5.05
CA TYR A 156 -10.22 11.62 4.85
C TYR A 156 -9.40 10.56 5.58
N PHE A 157 -9.86 10.08 6.75
CA PHE A 157 -9.27 8.96 7.48
C PHE A 157 -9.20 7.65 6.67
N ASP A 158 -10.11 7.41 5.73
CA ASP A 158 -10.09 6.20 4.91
C ASP A 158 -8.85 6.15 4.00
N LEU A 159 -8.33 7.32 3.59
CA LEU A 159 -7.08 7.42 2.83
C LEU A 159 -5.87 6.93 3.65
N PHE A 160 -5.82 7.25 4.95
CA PHE A 160 -4.73 6.82 5.82
C PHE A 160 -4.79 5.32 6.10
N ARG A 161 -5.99 4.72 6.13
CA ARG A 161 -6.12 3.25 6.20
C ARG A 161 -5.71 2.59 4.89
N HIS A 162 -6.06 3.18 3.75
CA HIS A 162 -5.70 2.68 2.41
C HIS A 162 -4.18 2.71 2.21
N GLU A 163 -3.59 3.90 2.25
CA GLU A 163 -2.15 4.08 2.04
C GLU A 163 -1.31 3.46 3.16
N GLY A 164 -1.81 3.49 4.40
CA GLY A 164 -1.16 2.78 5.52
C GLY A 164 -1.15 1.26 5.33
N THR A 165 -2.12 0.69 4.61
CA THR A 165 -2.12 -0.76 4.30
C THR A 165 -1.06 -1.08 3.26
N HIS A 166 -0.92 -0.26 2.22
CA HIS A 166 0.22 -0.35 1.30
C HIS A 166 1.53 -0.27 2.06
N ALA A 167 1.63 0.67 3.00
CA ALA A 167 2.84 0.84 3.79
C ALA A 167 3.16 -0.41 4.63
N ALA A 168 2.14 -1.02 5.24
CA ALA A 168 2.31 -2.27 5.97
C ALA A 168 2.77 -3.43 5.07
N LEU A 169 2.16 -3.59 3.89
CA LEU A 169 2.57 -4.62 2.93
C LEU A 169 4.03 -4.43 2.50
N TYR A 170 4.41 -3.20 2.16
CA TYR A 170 5.79 -2.91 1.78
C TYR A 170 6.78 -3.16 2.93
N SER A 171 6.48 -2.70 4.15
CA SER A 171 7.32 -2.96 5.34
C SER A 171 7.54 -4.44 5.59
N LEU A 172 6.51 -5.27 5.39
CA LEU A 172 6.61 -6.73 5.56
C LEU A 172 7.45 -7.39 4.45
N ALA A 173 7.39 -6.84 3.24
CA ALA A 173 8.09 -7.34 2.06
C ALA A 173 9.53 -6.79 1.90
N GLU A 174 9.91 -5.74 2.62
CA GLU A 174 11.23 -5.10 2.50
C GLU A 174 12.38 -6.12 2.57
N PRO A 175 13.44 -5.96 1.75
CA PRO A 175 13.69 -4.86 0.83
C PRO A 175 13.14 -5.09 -0.59
N PHE A 176 12.14 -5.97 -0.76
CA PHE A 176 11.60 -6.33 -2.07
C PHE A 176 10.24 -5.66 -2.32
N GLY A 177 10.15 -4.86 -3.37
CA GLY A 177 8.87 -4.39 -3.92
C GLY A 177 8.33 -5.40 -4.92
N GLY A 178 7.35 -5.03 -5.76
CA GLY A 178 6.91 -5.91 -6.86
C GLY A 178 5.86 -6.95 -6.47
N MET A 179 5.13 -6.73 -5.38
CA MET A 179 3.81 -7.36 -5.19
C MET A 179 2.86 -6.87 -6.29
N GLU A 180 1.90 -7.69 -6.71
CA GLU A 180 1.01 -7.31 -7.82
C GLU A 180 0.00 -6.22 -7.42
N SER A 181 -0.29 -5.32 -8.37
CA SER A 181 -1.17 -4.16 -8.16
C SER A 181 -2.57 -4.56 -7.67
N TRP A 182 -3.18 -5.61 -8.24
CA TRP A 182 -4.50 -6.07 -7.82
C TRP A 182 -4.51 -6.49 -6.35
N PHE A 183 -3.42 -7.11 -5.88
CA PHE A 183 -3.29 -7.58 -4.52
C PHE A 183 -3.11 -6.38 -3.58
N GLN A 184 -2.19 -5.48 -3.92
CA GLN A 184 -1.95 -4.27 -3.13
C GLN A 184 -3.22 -3.42 -2.99
N GLU A 185 -3.85 -3.05 -4.11
CA GLU A 185 -5.04 -2.19 -4.10
C GLU A 185 -6.27 -2.90 -3.53
N GLY A 186 -6.44 -4.20 -3.79
CA GLY A 186 -7.52 -4.99 -3.19
C GLY A 186 -7.39 -5.06 -1.67
N MET A 187 -6.17 -5.26 -1.14
CA MET A 187 -5.89 -5.29 0.29
C MET A 187 -6.14 -3.92 0.93
N ALA A 188 -5.62 -2.85 0.32
CA ALA A 188 -5.81 -1.48 0.80
C ALA A 188 -7.28 -1.09 0.84
N THR A 189 -8.04 -1.39 -0.23
CA THR A 189 -9.49 -1.17 -0.31
C THR A 189 -10.25 -1.95 0.77
N THR A 190 -9.88 -3.23 0.98
CA THR A 190 -10.49 -4.10 2.00
C THR A 190 -10.28 -3.57 3.42
N VAL A 191 -9.04 -3.17 3.77
CA VAL A 191 -8.70 -2.69 5.11
C VAL A 191 -9.23 -1.26 5.35
N ALA A 192 -9.25 -0.43 4.32
CA ALA A 192 -9.92 0.86 4.34
C ALA A 192 -11.45 0.74 4.37
N GLN A 193 -12.00 -0.47 4.20
CA GLN A 193 -13.44 -0.76 4.23
C GLN A 193 -14.22 0.10 3.23
N LEU A 194 -13.62 0.40 2.07
CA LEU A 194 -14.30 1.19 1.06
C LEU A 194 -15.59 0.46 0.61
N PRO A 195 -16.64 1.18 0.19
CA PRO A 195 -17.87 0.53 -0.24
C PRO A 195 -17.64 -0.41 -1.42
N MET A 196 -17.93 -1.70 -1.21
CA MET A 196 -17.88 -2.70 -2.26
C MET A 196 -18.95 -2.44 -3.32
N GLY A 197 -18.57 -2.62 -4.59
CA GLY A 197 -19.49 -2.52 -5.72
C GLY A 197 -20.58 -3.60 -5.71
N SER A 198 -21.61 -3.43 -6.54
CA SER A 198 -22.62 -4.47 -6.74
C SER A 198 -22.01 -5.69 -7.44
N LYS A 199 -22.58 -6.89 -7.21
CA LYS A 199 -22.19 -8.11 -7.94
C LYS A 199 -22.18 -7.89 -9.45
N THR A 200 -23.21 -7.24 -9.99
CA THR A 200 -23.32 -6.97 -11.43
C THR A 200 -22.18 -6.08 -11.94
N SER A 201 -21.85 -5.00 -11.22
CA SER A 201 -20.77 -4.10 -11.64
C SER A 201 -19.40 -4.76 -11.53
N ILE A 202 -19.16 -5.55 -10.49
CA ILE A 202 -17.91 -6.28 -10.30
C ILE A 202 -17.71 -7.32 -11.42
N LEU A 203 -18.73 -8.14 -11.70
CA LEU A 203 -18.65 -9.15 -12.75
C LEU A 203 -18.51 -8.53 -14.14
N ALA A 204 -19.14 -7.37 -14.39
CA ALA A 204 -18.96 -6.63 -15.63
C ALA A 204 -17.51 -6.16 -15.81
N ALA A 205 -16.86 -5.65 -14.75
CA ALA A 205 -15.46 -5.23 -14.81
C ALA A 205 -14.52 -6.41 -15.08
N VAL A 206 -14.72 -7.54 -14.38
CA VAL A 206 -13.93 -8.77 -14.56
C VAL A 206 -14.11 -9.35 -15.97
N GLN A 207 -15.29 -9.21 -16.57
CA GLN A 207 -15.55 -9.70 -17.92
C GLN A 207 -14.99 -8.77 -19.01
N ALA A 208 -14.91 -7.47 -18.74
CA ALA A 208 -14.48 -6.47 -19.72
C ALA A 208 -12.97 -6.49 -19.98
N SER A 209 -12.18 -6.94 -19.02
CA SER A 209 -10.72 -6.95 -19.10
C SER A 209 -10.12 -8.01 -18.18
N ASP A 210 -8.93 -8.47 -18.52
CA ASP A 210 -8.15 -9.30 -17.62
C ASP A 210 -7.52 -8.43 -16.52
N LEU A 211 -8.09 -8.51 -15.32
CA LEU A 211 -7.81 -7.58 -14.22
C LEU A 211 -6.60 -7.98 -13.37
N ILE A 212 -6.26 -9.28 -13.33
CA ILE A 212 -5.18 -9.80 -12.47
C ILE A 212 -4.03 -10.35 -13.31
N THR A 213 -3.76 -9.69 -14.44
CA THR A 213 -2.63 -10.00 -15.31
C THR A 213 -1.30 -9.75 -14.63
N ALA A 214 -0.33 -10.62 -14.90
CA ALA A 214 1.06 -10.33 -14.61
C ALA A 214 1.45 -9.00 -15.30
N ASN A 215 2.03 -8.06 -14.54
CA ASN A 215 2.36 -6.70 -15.00
C ASN A 215 1.18 -5.78 -15.38
N GLY A 216 -0.04 -6.06 -14.90
CA GLY A 216 -1.17 -5.17 -15.10
C GLY A 216 -0.85 -3.73 -14.63
N THR A 217 -0.84 -2.78 -15.57
CA THR A 217 -0.79 -1.36 -15.25
C THR A 217 -2.14 -0.97 -14.66
N GLY A 218 -2.14 -0.42 -13.44
CA GLY A 218 -3.33 -0.14 -12.63
C GLY A 218 -4.53 0.36 -13.44
N GLY A 219 -5.66 -0.31 -13.25
CA GLY A 219 -6.94 0.08 -13.85
C GLY A 219 -7.60 1.22 -13.11
N ASP A 220 -8.64 1.79 -13.74
CA ASP A 220 -9.47 2.85 -13.15
C ASP A 220 -10.11 2.38 -11.84
N MET A 221 -9.99 3.20 -10.81
CA MET A 221 -10.52 2.99 -9.46
C MET A 221 -12.03 2.80 -9.40
N GLY A 222 -12.80 3.44 -10.30
CA GLY A 222 -14.25 3.31 -10.32
C GLY A 222 -14.74 1.94 -10.78
N THR A 223 -13.89 1.20 -11.51
CA THR A 223 -14.26 -0.05 -12.18
C THR A 223 -13.46 -1.25 -11.69
N THR A 224 -12.18 -1.09 -11.37
CA THR A 224 -11.27 -2.22 -11.09
C THR A 224 -11.05 -2.48 -9.60
N TYR A 225 -11.02 -1.45 -8.74
CA TYR A 225 -10.76 -1.63 -7.30
C TYR A 225 -11.83 -2.47 -6.59
N PRO A 226 -13.14 -2.28 -6.86
CA PRO A 226 -14.16 -3.17 -6.30
C PRO A 226 -13.98 -4.64 -6.70
N ALA A 227 -13.44 -4.90 -7.91
CA ALA A 227 -13.13 -6.27 -8.33
C ALA A 227 -11.89 -6.82 -7.62
N PHE A 228 -10.88 -6.00 -7.36
CA PHE A 228 -9.72 -6.38 -6.55
C PHE A 228 -10.12 -6.66 -5.09
N GLU A 229 -10.93 -5.80 -4.48
CA GLU A 229 -11.49 -6.03 -3.14
C GLU A 229 -12.32 -7.32 -3.09
N ALA A 230 -13.19 -7.54 -4.08
CA ALA A 230 -13.96 -8.78 -4.17
C ALA A 230 -13.07 -10.02 -4.29
N THR A 231 -11.94 -9.90 -5.00
CA THR A 231 -10.93 -10.97 -5.12
C THR A 231 -10.27 -11.26 -3.77
N ILE A 232 -9.84 -10.22 -3.03
CA ILE A 232 -9.29 -10.38 -1.68
C ILE A 232 -10.34 -10.96 -0.71
N SER A 233 -11.59 -10.50 -0.80
CA SER A 233 -12.69 -11.04 -0.01
C SER A 233 -12.94 -12.52 -0.33
N TYR A 234 -12.91 -12.91 -1.60
CA TYR A 234 -13.00 -14.33 -2.01
C TYR A 234 -11.88 -15.18 -1.38
N LEU A 235 -10.63 -14.70 -1.42
CA LEU A 235 -9.48 -15.42 -0.86
C LEU A 235 -9.56 -15.52 0.68
N THR A 236 -10.03 -14.47 1.36
CA THR A 236 -9.91 -14.35 2.82
C THR A 236 -11.18 -14.72 3.59
N SER A 237 -12.36 -14.62 2.97
CA SER A 237 -13.64 -14.81 3.64
C SER A 237 -13.97 -16.27 3.91
N THR A 238 -14.59 -16.53 5.06
CA THR A 238 -15.17 -17.84 5.43
C THR A 238 -16.64 -17.96 5.02
N ALA A 239 -17.21 -16.96 4.33
CA ALA A 239 -18.56 -17.05 3.79
C ALA A 239 -18.66 -18.15 2.72
N PRO A 240 -19.86 -18.68 2.42
CA PRO A 240 -20.04 -19.70 1.39
C PRO A 240 -19.40 -19.26 0.05
N GLY A 241 -18.59 -20.14 -0.53
CA GLY A 241 -17.87 -19.87 -1.77
C GLY A 241 -16.53 -19.16 -1.61
N GLY A 242 -16.18 -18.63 -0.42
CA GLY A 242 -14.83 -18.11 -0.12
C GLY A 242 -13.82 -19.21 0.24
N LEU A 243 -12.53 -18.89 0.19
CA LEU A 243 -11.44 -19.83 0.48
C LEU A 243 -11.04 -19.91 1.96
N GLY A 244 -11.50 -18.95 2.77
CA GLY A 244 -11.28 -18.98 4.22
C GLY A 244 -9.83 -18.80 4.67
N PHE A 245 -8.96 -18.21 3.85
CA PHE A 245 -7.56 -17.97 4.24
C PHE A 245 -7.44 -17.03 5.45
N GLY A 246 -8.38 -16.08 5.61
CA GLY A 246 -8.40 -15.11 6.69
C GLY A 246 -7.45 -13.92 6.46
N LEU A 247 -7.95 -12.70 6.67
CA LEU A 247 -7.19 -11.47 6.48
C LEU A 247 -5.96 -11.39 7.41
N THR A 248 -6.08 -11.89 8.63
CA THR A 248 -4.98 -11.94 9.62
C THR A 248 -3.83 -12.87 9.23
N ASN A 249 -4.02 -13.73 8.21
CA ASN A 249 -2.99 -14.62 7.69
C ASN A 249 -2.25 -14.05 6.47
N ILE A 250 -2.66 -12.87 5.95
CA ILE A 250 -2.00 -12.24 4.80
C ILE A 250 -0.51 -11.95 5.06
N LYS A 251 -0.13 -11.61 6.29
CA LYS A 251 1.28 -11.47 6.68
C LYS A 251 2.10 -12.75 6.40
N ASN A 252 1.49 -13.94 6.47
CA ASN A 252 2.16 -15.20 6.17
C ASN A 252 2.38 -15.38 4.67
N PHE A 253 1.41 -14.94 3.85
CA PHE A 253 1.58 -14.87 2.39
C PHE A 253 2.71 -13.91 2.01
N VAL A 254 2.73 -12.71 2.57
CA VAL A 254 3.80 -11.72 2.32
C VAL A 254 5.16 -12.23 2.81
N ALA A 255 5.21 -12.96 3.92
CA ALA A 255 6.44 -13.62 4.38
C ALA A 255 6.92 -14.73 3.43
N ALA A 256 6.00 -15.53 2.87
CA ALA A 256 6.33 -16.54 1.86
C ALA A 256 6.85 -15.88 0.57
N TYR A 257 6.22 -14.78 0.15
CA TYR A 257 6.68 -13.95 -0.95
C TYR A 257 8.11 -13.42 -0.71
N LYS A 258 8.36 -12.79 0.45
CA LYS A 258 9.69 -12.29 0.83
C LYS A 258 10.73 -13.40 0.83
N ALA A 259 10.39 -14.61 1.29
CA ALA A 259 11.32 -15.75 1.26
C ALA A 259 11.67 -16.18 -0.17
N SER A 260 10.68 -16.26 -1.06
CA SER A 260 10.89 -16.55 -2.49
C SER A 260 11.71 -15.46 -3.18
N ALA A 261 11.40 -14.19 -2.91
CA ALA A 261 12.13 -13.04 -3.44
C ALA A 261 13.58 -13.05 -2.93
N THR A 262 13.80 -13.35 -1.66
CA THR A 262 15.13 -13.50 -1.07
C THR A 262 15.96 -14.53 -1.84
N ALA A 263 15.39 -15.71 -2.07
CA ALA A 263 16.07 -16.79 -2.80
C ALA A 263 16.40 -16.42 -4.26
N ALA A 264 15.57 -15.59 -4.91
CA ALA A 264 15.74 -15.22 -6.30
C ALA A 264 16.66 -14.00 -6.52
N CYS A 265 16.70 -13.09 -5.54
CA CYS A 265 17.23 -11.74 -5.75
C CYS A 265 18.47 -11.39 -4.92
N VAL A 266 18.72 -12.11 -3.82
CA VAL A 266 19.89 -11.84 -2.97
C VAL A 266 21.14 -12.45 -3.54
N GLN A 267 22.20 -11.64 -3.61
CA GLN A 267 23.53 -12.08 -4.02
C GLN A 267 24.61 -11.46 -3.14
N SER A 268 25.72 -12.16 -2.96
CA SER A 268 26.93 -11.58 -2.36
C SER A 268 27.52 -10.51 -3.28
N ILE A 269 27.99 -9.40 -2.71
CA ILE A 269 28.63 -8.31 -3.45
C ILE A 269 29.96 -8.82 -4.04
N PRO A 270 30.13 -8.81 -5.38
CA PRO A 270 31.39 -9.20 -6.00
C PRO A 270 32.54 -8.28 -5.58
N ASN A 271 33.74 -8.84 -5.45
CA ASN A 271 34.91 -8.07 -5.06
C ASN A 271 35.20 -6.93 -6.06
N GLY A 272 35.35 -5.70 -5.57
CA GLY A 272 35.55 -4.51 -6.40
C GLY A 272 34.27 -3.88 -6.97
N MET A 273 33.09 -4.46 -6.73
CA MET A 273 31.81 -3.81 -7.04
C MET A 273 31.39 -2.90 -5.88
N ILE A 274 30.89 -1.70 -6.21
CA ILE A 274 30.22 -0.81 -5.26
C ILE A 274 28.75 -0.75 -5.69
N PRO A 275 27.84 -1.47 -5.02
CA PRO A 275 26.41 -1.39 -5.32
C PRO A 275 25.85 0.00 -5.00
N THR A 276 24.73 0.33 -5.64
CA THR A 276 23.98 1.56 -5.32
C THR A 276 23.25 1.41 -3.97
N ALA A 277 22.87 2.53 -3.35
CA ALA A 277 22.13 2.52 -2.08
C ALA A 277 20.83 1.69 -2.16
N ASN A 278 20.09 1.78 -3.27
CA ASN A 278 18.86 1.00 -3.49
C ASN A 278 19.11 -0.51 -3.56
N GLN A 279 20.31 -0.94 -3.94
CA GLN A 279 20.67 -2.36 -3.97
C GLN A 279 21.08 -2.90 -2.61
N THR A 280 21.47 -2.05 -1.66
CA THR A 280 21.96 -2.49 -0.34
C THR A 280 21.03 -2.11 0.81
N ASN A 281 20.01 -1.29 0.57
CA ASN A 281 19.06 -0.90 1.61
C ASN A 281 18.27 -2.12 2.11
N GLY A 282 18.18 -2.26 3.44
CA GLY A 282 17.50 -3.40 4.08
C GLY A 282 18.14 -4.78 3.84
N MET A 283 19.29 -4.84 3.16
CA MET A 283 20.02 -6.07 2.87
C MET A 283 21.01 -6.42 3.99
N PRO A 284 21.30 -7.72 4.23
CA PRO A 284 22.40 -8.13 5.08
C PRO A 284 23.75 -7.56 4.62
N THR A 285 24.67 -7.36 5.57
CA THR A 285 26.01 -6.83 5.26
C THR A 285 26.76 -7.75 4.30
N GLY A 286 27.27 -7.19 3.20
CA GLY A 286 28.00 -7.93 2.17
C GLY A 286 27.13 -8.52 1.06
N GLU A 287 25.81 -8.31 1.12
CA GLU A 287 24.85 -8.74 0.10
C GLU A 287 24.18 -7.54 -0.58
N TYR A 288 23.63 -7.78 -1.77
CA TYR A 288 22.84 -6.81 -2.51
C TYR A 288 21.63 -7.46 -3.18
N ASN A 289 20.59 -6.66 -3.37
CA ASN A 289 19.38 -7.01 -4.08
C ASN A 289 19.60 -6.82 -5.60
N LEU A 290 19.81 -7.92 -6.32
CA LEU A 290 19.95 -7.91 -7.79
C LEU A 290 18.63 -7.57 -8.51
N CYS A 291 17.49 -7.67 -7.83
CA CYS A 291 16.18 -7.29 -8.35
C CYS A 291 15.80 -5.84 -8.01
N ALA A 292 16.69 -5.08 -7.36
CA ALA A 292 16.43 -3.66 -7.12
C ALA A 292 16.30 -2.94 -8.47
N PRO A 293 15.26 -2.11 -8.67
CA PRO A 293 14.99 -1.48 -9.95
C PRO A 293 16.15 -0.62 -10.45
N SER A 294 16.56 -0.84 -11.71
CA SER A 294 17.53 0.03 -12.39
C SER A 294 16.92 1.35 -12.88
N VAL A 295 15.59 1.41 -12.98
CA VAL A 295 14.80 2.58 -13.40
C VAL A 295 13.60 2.72 -12.46
N PRO A 296 13.19 3.95 -12.07
CA PRO A 296 12.05 4.15 -11.18
C PRO A 296 10.78 3.43 -11.65
N GLY A 297 10.15 2.68 -10.74
CA GLY A 297 8.87 2.00 -10.99
C GLY A 297 8.95 0.71 -11.79
N MET A 298 10.15 0.29 -12.21
CA MET A 298 10.35 -0.99 -12.87
C MET A 298 10.24 -2.13 -11.84
N ILE A 299 9.57 -3.22 -12.20
CA ILE A 299 9.54 -4.46 -11.41
C ILE A 299 10.40 -5.49 -12.15
N ASP A 300 11.24 -6.21 -11.40
CA ASP A 300 12.03 -7.31 -11.96
C ASP A 300 11.18 -8.58 -12.05
N SER A 301 11.21 -9.28 -13.18
CA SER A 301 10.38 -10.46 -13.42
C SER A 301 10.63 -11.63 -12.46
N ARG A 302 11.77 -11.64 -11.77
CA ARG A 302 12.04 -12.59 -10.68
C ARG A 302 11.15 -12.34 -9.47
N LEU A 303 10.80 -11.08 -9.19
CA LEU A 303 9.89 -10.71 -8.11
C LEU A 303 8.45 -11.13 -8.46
N GLU A 304 8.03 -10.97 -9.71
CA GLU A 304 6.75 -11.49 -10.21
C GLU A 304 6.68 -13.01 -10.05
N THR A 305 7.72 -13.71 -10.50
CA THR A 305 7.83 -15.17 -10.35
C THR A 305 7.78 -15.59 -8.87
N ALA A 306 8.44 -14.85 -7.99
CA ALA A 306 8.41 -15.11 -6.55
C ALA A 306 7.01 -14.89 -5.95
N PHE A 307 6.26 -13.90 -6.43
CA PHE A 307 4.88 -13.64 -6.03
C PHE A 307 3.94 -14.77 -6.46
N ASP A 308 3.99 -15.18 -7.73
CA ASP A 308 3.22 -16.32 -8.25
C ASP A 308 3.54 -17.62 -7.47
N GLN A 309 4.82 -17.92 -7.23
CA GLN A 309 5.22 -19.08 -6.44
C GLN A 309 4.70 -19.04 -5.00
N ALA A 310 4.78 -17.88 -4.34
CA ALA A 310 4.23 -17.71 -3.01
C ALA A 310 2.71 -17.85 -3.00
N PHE A 311 2.03 -17.36 -4.03
CA PHE A 311 0.57 -17.49 -4.16
C PHE A 311 0.18 -18.96 -4.29
N ASN A 312 0.81 -19.66 -5.24
CA ASN A 312 0.55 -21.06 -5.57
C ASN A 312 0.81 -22.00 -4.38
N THR A 313 1.77 -21.65 -3.54
CA THR A 313 2.06 -22.42 -2.33
C THR A 313 1.11 -22.10 -1.18
N THR A 314 0.62 -20.85 -1.09
CA THR A 314 -0.19 -20.35 0.03
C THR A 314 -1.68 -20.64 -0.14
N PHE A 315 -2.27 -20.27 -1.28
CA PHE A 315 -3.71 -20.37 -1.48
C PHE A 315 -4.09 -21.75 -2.03
N LYS A 316 -5.14 -22.33 -1.43
CA LYS A 316 -5.71 -23.62 -1.82
C LYS A 316 -7.16 -23.43 -2.24
N ASP A 317 -7.58 -24.17 -3.26
CA ASP A 317 -8.99 -24.27 -3.62
C ASP A 317 -9.74 -25.09 -2.55
N SER A 318 -11.06 -25.07 -2.61
CA SER A 318 -12.00 -25.80 -1.76
C SER A 318 -11.73 -27.31 -1.64
N ASN A 319 -11.09 -27.90 -2.65
CA ASN A 319 -10.68 -29.31 -2.67
C ASN A 319 -9.29 -29.57 -2.05
N GLY A 320 -8.63 -28.54 -1.50
CA GLY A 320 -7.29 -28.60 -0.91
C GLY A 320 -6.14 -28.56 -1.91
N THR A 321 -6.41 -28.55 -3.22
CA THR A 321 -5.37 -28.40 -4.25
C THR A 321 -4.88 -26.96 -4.30
N ALA A 322 -3.66 -26.74 -4.80
CA ALA A 322 -3.12 -25.41 -4.96
C ALA A 322 -3.96 -24.59 -5.97
N LEU A 323 -4.32 -23.37 -5.59
CA LEU A 323 -4.90 -22.39 -6.50
C LEU A 323 -3.74 -21.70 -7.21
N MET A 324 -3.66 -21.84 -8.53
CA MET A 324 -2.63 -21.16 -9.31
C MET A 324 -3.03 -19.70 -9.54
N LEU A 325 -2.10 -18.74 -9.58
CA LEU A 325 -2.43 -17.35 -9.89
C LEU A 325 -2.62 -17.17 -11.41
N HIS A 326 -1.55 -17.32 -12.20
CA HIS A 326 -1.53 -16.97 -13.63
C HIS A 326 -1.55 -18.13 -14.63
N THR A 327 -1.44 -19.39 -14.19
CA THR A 327 -1.18 -20.49 -15.13
C THR A 327 -2.38 -20.75 -16.06
N ALA A 328 -2.29 -20.25 -17.29
CA ALA A 328 -3.39 -20.13 -18.26
C ALA A 328 -4.11 -21.43 -18.68
N ASP A 329 -3.57 -22.61 -18.35
CA ASP A 329 -4.11 -23.90 -18.81
C ASP A 329 -4.58 -24.84 -17.69
N SER A 330 -4.64 -24.37 -16.43
CA SER A 330 -5.21 -25.15 -15.33
C SER A 330 -6.64 -24.70 -15.02
N PRO A 331 -7.62 -25.62 -14.94
CA PRO A 331 -8.95 -25.30 -14.40
C PRO A 331 -8.92 -24.72 -12.97
N ASN A 332 -7.79 -24.87 -12.27
CA ASN A 332 -7.57 -24.36 -10.92
C ASN A 332 -6.71 -23.08 -10.88
N ALA A 333 -6.68 -22.28 -11.96
CA ALA A 333 -6.01 -20.99 -11.99
C ALA A 333 -6.99 -19.83 -11.74
N LEU A 334 -6.61 -18.88 -10.88
CA LEU A 334 -7.44 -17.76 -10.45
C LEU A 334 -7.73 -16.80 -11.62
N GLU A 335 -6.70 -16.33 -12.33
CA GLU A 335 -6.82 -15.39 -13.46
C GLU A 335 -7.87 -15.81 -14.50
N PRO A 336 -7.74 -16.98 -15.17
CA PRO A 336 -8.69 -17.36 -16.20
C PRO A 336 -10.08 -17.76 -15.66
N THR A 337 -10.21 -18.01 -14.35
CA THR A 337 -11.49 -18.43 -13.74
C THR A 337 -12.10 -17.40 -12.78
N LEU A 338 -11.55 -16.18 -12.75
CA LEU A 338 -11.93 -15.16 -11.79
C LEU A 338 -13.43 -14.83 -11.86
N TYR A 339 -13.97 -14.70 -13.08
CA TYR A 339 -15.38 -14.45 -13.29
C TYR A 339 -16.25 -15.55 -12.65
N GLN A 340 -16.00 -16.83 -12.92
CA GLN A 340 -16.84 -17.90 -12.38
C GLN A 340 -16.75 -17.98 -10.87
N ARG A 341 -15.54 -17.80 -10.31
CA ARG A 341 -15.31 -17.83 -8.86
C ARG A 341 -16.04 -16.69 -8.15
N LEU A 342 -15.89 -15.45 -8.64
CA LEU A 342 -16.59 -14.30 -8.07
C LEU A 342 -18.11 -14.40 -8.28
N ALA A 343 -18.58 -14.94 -9.41
CA ALA A 343 -20.01 -15.11 -9.64
C ALA A 343 -20.66 -16.10 -8.65
N GLY A 344 -19.92 -17.14 -8.24
CA GLY A 344 -20.35 -18.11 -7.23
C GLY A 344 -20.23 -17.59 -5.79
N PHE A 345 -19.27 -16.71 -5.52
CA PHE A 345 -19.01 -16.16 -4.19
C PHE A 345 -19.89 -14.95 -3.84
N LEU A 346 -20.03 -13.99 -4.77
CA LEU A 346 -20.77 -12.76 -4.53
C LEU A 346 -22.27 -13.04 -4.48
N LEU A 347 -22.97 -12.41 -3.55
CA LEU A 347 -24.44 -12.47 -3.42
C LEU A 347 -25.12 -11.42 -4.30
#